data_AF-A0A8H3BIP2-F1
#
_entry.id   AF-A0A8H3BIP2-F1
#
_cell.length_a   1.000
_cell.length_b   1.000
_cell.length_c   1.000
_cell.angle_alpha   90.00
_cell.angle_beta   90.00
_cell.angle_gamma   90.00
#
_symmetry.space_group_name_H-M   'P 1'
#
loop_
_entity.id
_entity.type
_entity.pdbx_description
1 polymer ?
#
loop_
_entity_poly.entity_id
_entity_poly.type
_entity_poly.pdbx_seq_one_letter_code
_entity_poly.pdbx_strand_id
1 'polypeptide(L)'
;MSPKTLSSANSNMRWHTRVVSGLTSDTEPCISVHFDTAQYLFDCGEGTTCSFIQQKCGIKKSQAIFLTQTRVSLGGLTGMLMSMADSGATDVDVLGPSGLNHFLAWARTYVFRDWMSANITEVTHTQGFEKVYEDTFIRVYAFPMSPQVPEGISIPVKRKASEGSLRSSSPKRLIRDDSDAASGSNQRQYTRDLLL
;
A
#
# COMPACT_ATOMS: atom_id res chain seq x y z
N MET A 1 16.65 -23.24 -6.32
CA MET A 1 15.21 -22.93 -6.33
C MET A 1 14.49 -24.08 -7.01
N SER A 2 13.87 -24.94 -6.21
CA SER A 2 13.20 -26.15 -6.72
C SER A 2 11.88 -25.77 -7.40
N PRO A 3 11.54 -26.39 -8.54
CA PRO A 3 10.26 -26.14 -9.20
C PRO A 3 9.12 -26.69 -8.35
N LYS A 4 8.14 -25.85 -8.00
CA LYS A 4 6.88 -26.28 -7.37
C LYS A 4 6.14 -27.18 -8.37
N THR A 5 6.08 -28.48 -8.08
CA THR A 5 5.36 -29.48 -8.88
C THR A 5 3.86 -29.19 -8.90
N LEU A 6 3.30 -28.98 -10.10
CA LEU A 6 1.86 -28.80 -10.33
C LEU A 6 1.11 -30.11 -10.02
N SER A 7 0.48 -30.18 -8.84
CA SER A 7 -0.40 -31.28 -8.46
C SER A 7 -1.76 -31.13 -9.14
N SER A 8 -2.22 -32.19 -9.80
CA SER A 8 -3.49 -32.28 -10.51
C SER A 8 -4.68 -31.85 -9.64
N ALA A 9 -5.52 -30.95 -10.17
CA ALA A 9 -6.68 -30.42 -9.47
C ALA A 9 -7.67 -31.53 -9.08
N ASN A 10 -7.85 -31.75 -7.77
CA ASN A 10 -8.87 -32.64 -7.22
C ASN A 10 -10.27 -32.10 -7.53
N SER A 11 -11.16 -32.93 -8.05
CA SER A 11 -12.53 -32.57 -8.45
C SER A 11 -13.50 -32.30 -7.28
N ASN A 12 -13.00 -32.32 -6.04
CA ASN A 12 -13.77 -32.11 -4.79
C ASN A 12 -13.12 -31.06 -3.87
N MET A 13 -12.47 -30.03 -4.43
CA MET A 13 -11.94 -28.93 -3.63
C MET A 13 -13.08 -28.01 -3.18
N ARG A 14 -13.44 -28.07 -1.90
CA ARG A 14 -14.42 -27.15 -1.32
C ARG A 14 -13.76 -25.80 -1.10
N TRP A 15 -14.16 -24.81 -1.89
CA TRP A 15 -13.77 -23.42 -1.69
C TRP A 15 -14.99 -22.60 -1.27
N HIS A 16 -14.75 -21.56 -0.49
CA HIS A 16 -15.77 -20.57 -0.17
C HIS A 16 -15.15 -19.19 -0.12
N THR A 17 -15.92 -18.20 -0.56
CA THR A 17 -15.54 -16.79 -0.48
C THR A 17 -16.27 -16.14 0.68
N ARG A 18 -15.54 -15.34 1.45
CA ARG A 18 -16.09 -14.52 2.52
C ARG A 18 -15.78 -13.06 2.22
N VAL A 19 -16.80 -12.22 2.33
CA VAL A 19 -16.62 -10.77 2.36
C VAL A 19 -16.26 -10.40 3.79
N VAL A 20 -15.04 -9.90 4.01
CA VAL A 20 -14.55 -9.54 5.34
C VAL A 20 -15.06 -8.14 5.71
N SER A 21 -14.92 -7.20 4.78
CA SER A 21 -15.43 -5.84 4.93
C SER A 21 -16.06 -5.39 3.63
N GLY A 22 -17.06 -4.52 3.74
CA GLY A 22 -17.69 -3.84 2.61
C GLY A 22 -17.37 -2.34 2.65
N LEU A 23 -17.68 -1.65 1.55
CA LEU A 23 -17.52 -0.20 1.47
C LEU A 23 -18.42 0.49 2.50
N THR A 24 -17.80 1.07 3.52
CA THR A 24 -18.43 1.83 4.61
C THR A 24 -17.57 3.07 4.89
N SER A 25 -18.06 4.00 5.71
CA SER A 25 -17.30 5.20 6.10
C SER A 25 -15.91 4.90 6.70
N ASP A 26 -15.77 3.76 7.40
CA ASP A 26 -14.56 3.41 8.15
C ASP A 26 -13.82 2.18 7.59
N THR A 27 -14.40 1.50 6.58
CA THR A 27 -13.83 0.27 6.03
C THR A 27 -13.95 0.21 4.53
N GLU A 28 -12.90 -0.33 3.92
CA GLU A 28 -12.84 -0.60 2.48
C GLU A 28 -13.22 -2.05 2.17
N PRO A 29 -13.66 -2.36 0.94
CA PRO A 29 -14.02 -3.72 0.58
C PRO A 29 -12.81 -4.65 0.66
N CYS A 30 -12.99 -5.78 1.32
CA CYS A 30 -11.98 -6.83 1.43
C CYS A 30 -12.66 -8.19 1.27
N ILE A 31 -12.10 -9.03 0.40
CA ILE A 31 -12.64 -10.35 0.09
C ILE A 31 -11.57 -11.40 0.40
N SER A 32 -11.94 -12.40 1.19
CA SER A 32 -11.08 -13.53 1.51
C SER A 32 -11.62 -14.80 0.85
N VAL A 33 -10.79 -15.45 0.04
CA VAL A 33 -11.10 -16.75 -0.58
C VAL A 33 -10.42 -17.83 0.23
N HIS A 34 -11.22 -18.75 0.78
CA HIS A 34 -10.75 -19.82 1.64
C HIS A 34 -10.84 -21.17 0.92
N PHE A 35 -9.73 -21.88 0.96
CA PHE A 35 -9.59 -23.29 0.63
C PHE A 35 -9.28 -24.07 1.91
N ASP A 36 -9.29 -25.40 1.81
CA ASP A 36 -9.01 -26.27 2.95
C ASP A 36 -7.59 -26.08 3.49
N THR A 37 -6.61 -25.81 2.62
CA THR A 37 -5.19 -25.66 2.98
C THR A 37 -4.63 -24.27 2.72
N ALA A 38 -5.33 -23.43 1.97
CA ALA A 38 -4.85 -22.12 1.53
C ALA A 38 -5.92 -21.04 1.71
N GLN A 39 -5.47 -19.81 1.88
CA GLN A 39 -6.32 -18.64 1.93
C GLN A 39 -5.67 -17.52 1.13
N TYR A 40 -6.50 -16.78 0.41
CA TYR A 40 -6.07 -15.66 -0.42
C TYR A 40 -6.90 -14.44 -0.10
N LEU A 41 -6.23 -13.31 0.03
CA LEU A 41 -6.87 -12.04 0.37
C LEU A 41 -6.87 -11.13 -0.85
N PHE A 42 -8.01 -10.52 -1.13
CA PHE A 42 -8.16 -9.48 -2.13
C PHE A 42 -8.50 -8.18 -1.43
N ASP A 43 -7.61 -7.20 -1.62
CA ASP A 43 -7.58 -5.90 -0.96
C ASP A 43 -7.43 -5.96 0.56
N CYS A 44 -6.77 -4.95 1.14
CA CYS A 44 -6.55 -4.87 2.57
C CYS A 44 -6.53 -3.41 3.03
N GLY A 45 -7.68 -2.74 2.86
CA GLY A 45 -7.82 -1.35 3.28
C GLY A 45 -7.84 -1.17 4.79
N GLU A 46 -8.03 0.07 5.23
CA GLU A 46 -8.06 0.41 6.64
C GLU A 46 -9.19 -0.32 7.39
N GLY A 47 -8.98 -0.66 8.66
CA GLY A 47 -9.95 -1.38 9.49
C GLY A 47 -10.09 -2.88 9.20
N THR A 48 -9.56 -3.38 8.08
CA THR A 48 -9.67 -4.81 7.69
C THR A 48 -9.14 -5.75 8.78
N THR A 49 -8.03 -5.41 9.42
CA THR A 49 -7.45 -6.19 10.55
C THR A 49 -8.42 -6.31 11.72
N CYS A 50 -9.11 -5.23 12.08
CA CYS A 50 -10.15 -5.24 13.10
C CYS A 50 -11.34 -6.11 12.67
N SER A 51 -11.78 -6.03 11.42
CA SER A 51 -12.85 -6.88 10.88
C SER A 51 -12.49 -8.37 10.92
N PHE A 52 -11.24 -8.74 10.62
CA PHE A 52 -10.75 -10.12 10.74
C PHE A 52 -10.86 -10.65 12.18
N ILE A 53 -10.48 -9.82 13.16
CA ILE A 53 -10.55 -10.15 14.59
C ILE A 53 -12.02 -10.32 15.01
N GLN A 54 -12.89 -9.37 14.64
CA GLN A 54 -14.31 -9.39 15.00
C GLN A 54 -15.02 -10.63 14.44
N GLN A 55 -14.73 -10.99 13.19
CA GLN A 55 -15.31 -12.15 12.53
C GLN A 55 -14.65 -13.48 12.94
N LYS A 56 -13.59 -13.43 13.78
CA LYS A 56 -12.78 -14.60 14.16
C LYS A 56 -12.31 -15.39 12.94
N CYS A 57 -11.99 -14.68 11.86
CA CYS A 57 -11.50 -15.29 10.64
C CYS A 57 -10.05 -15.73 10.86
N GLY A 58 -9.78 -17.02 10.64
CA GLY A 58 -8.40 -17.52 10.66
C GLY A 58 -7.58 -16.84 9.56
N ILE A 59 -6.34 -16.46 9.89
CA ILE A 59 -5.39 -15.83 8.94
C ILE A 59 -4.15 -16.72 8.74
N LYS A 60 -4.06 -17.85 9.47
CA LYS A 60 -2.90 -18.76 9.49
C LYS A 60 -2.54 -19.40 8.14
N LYS A 61 -3.55 -19.58 7.27
CA LYS A 61 -3.39 -20.25 5.97
C LYS A 61 -3.21 -19.27 4.82
N SER A 62 -3.03 -17.98 5.13
CA SER A 62 -2.92 -16.94 4.11
C SER A 62 -1.61 -17.08 3.37
N GLN A 63 -1.69 -17.37 2.07
CA GLN A 63 -0.52 -17.52 1.21
C GLN A 63 -0.23 -16.25 0.43
N ALA A 64 -1.26 -15.57 -0.08
CA ALA A 64 -1.07 -14.36 -0.87
C ALA A 64 -2.13 -13.29 -0.61
N ILE A 65 -1.69 -12.04 -0.72
CA ILE A 65 -2.51 -10.83 -0.71
C ILE A 65 -2.41 -10.18 -2.08
N PHE A 66 -3.55 -9.98 -2.73
CA PHE A 66 -3.69 -9.29 -4.01
C PHE A 66 -4.31 -7.93 -3.78
N LEU A 67 -3.61 -6.88 -4.20
CA LEU A 67 -4.02 -5.50 -4.05
C LEU A 67 -4.44 -4.96 -5.41
N THR A 68 -5.64 -4.40 -5.50
CA THR A 68 -6.17 -3.87 -6.76
C THR A 68 -5.76 -2.42 -6.98
N GLN A 69 -5.64 -1.61 -5.91
CA GLN A 69 -5.30 -0.19 -5.99
C GLN A 69 -4.31 0.23 -4.89
N THR A 70 -3.35 1.10 -5.22
CA THR A 70 -2.35 1.59 -4.26
C THR A 70 -2.93 2.52 -3.20
N ARG A 71 -3.91 3.37 -3.54
CA ARG A 71 -4.35 4.45 -2.63
C ARG A 71 -5.22 3.97 -1.48
N VAL A 72 -6.12 3.04 -1.78
CA VAL A 72 -7.22 2.68 -0.88
C VAL A 72 -6.96 1.33 -0.21
N SER A 73 -6.42 0.38 -0.96
CA SER A 73 -6.26 -1.01 -0.51
C SER A 73 -5.03 -1.27 0.36
N LEU A 74 -4.17 -0.27 0.62
CA LEU A 74 -2.91 -0.45 1.37
C LEU A 74 -3.01 -0.16 2.88
N GLY A 75 -4.04 0.57 3.32
CA GLY A 75 -4.09 1.13 4.67
C GLY A 75 -3.96 0.08 5.80
N GLY A 76 -4.52 -1.12 5.60
CA GLY A 76 -4.47 -2.21 6.59
C GLY A 76 -3.37 -3.24 6.34
N LEU A 77 -2.61 -3.14 5.24
CA LEU A 77 -1.67 -4.19 4.81
C LEU A 77 -0.61 -4.49 5.87
N THR A 78 -0.06 -3.45 6.49
CA THR A 78 1.02 -3.57 7.49
C THR A 78 0.54 -4.27 8.76
N GLY A 79 -0.64 -3.90 9.26
CA GLY A 79 -1.27 -4.58 10.39
C GLY A 79 -1.64 -6.02 10.04
N MET A 80 -2.04 -6.28 8.79
CA MET A 80 -2.34 -7.63 8.32
C MET A 80 -1.09 -8.50 8.28
N LEU A 81 0.03 -7.98 7.77
CA LEU A 81 1.32 -8.67 7.77
C LEU A 81 1.76 -9.04 9.19
N MET A 82 1.65 -8.12 10.14
CA MET A 82 1.95 -8.40 11.54
C MET A 82 0.98 -9.41 12.17
N SER A 83 -0.31 -9.31 11.86
CA SER A 83 -1.32 -10.27 12.35
C SER A 83 -1.09 -11.68 11.78
N MET A 84 -0.71 -11.78 10.50
CA MET A 84 -0.34 -13.05 9.86
C MET A 84 0.90 -13.65 10.51
N ALA A 85 1.91 -12.81 10.77
CA ALA A 85 3.06 -13.23 11.54
C ALA A 85 2.61 -13.73 12.93
N ASP A 86 1.90 -12.95 13.72
CA ASP A 86 1.53 -13.40 15.07
C ASP A 86 0.66 -14.68 15.04
N SER A 87 0.00 -14.98 13.92
CA SER A 87 -0.74 -16.24 13.69
C SER A 87 0.13 -17.47 13.34
N GLY A 88 1.38 -17.26 12.90
CA GLY A 88 2.35 -18.29 12.53
C GLY A 88 2.61 -18.47 11.02
N ALA A 89 2.24 -17.50 10.18
CA ALA A 89 2.49 -17.57 8.73
C ALA A 89 3.97 -17.30 8.40
N THR A 90 4.64 -18.22 7.70
CA THR A 90 6.08 -18.13 7.41
C THR A 90 6.40 -17.40 6.11
N ASP A 91 5.61 -17.61 5.06
CA ASP A 91 5.81 -16.99 3.76
C ASP A 91 4.49 -16.39 3.27
N VAL A 92 4.53 -15.13 2.86
CA VAL A 92 3.38 -14.45 2.26
C VAL A 92 3.79 -13.71 1.00
N ASP A 93 3.07 -13.99 -0.09
CA ASP A 93 3.23 -13.29 -1.35
C ASP A 93 2.31 -12.06 -1.37
N VAL A 94 2.87 -10.86 -1.52
CA VAL A 94 2.11 -9.61 -1.65
C VAL A 94 2.25 -9.11 -3.08
N LEU A 95 1.14 -9.07 -3.78
CA LEU A 95 1.06 -8.64 -5.16
C LEU A 95 0.22 -7.37 -5.24
N GLY A 96 0.70 -6.39 -5.97
CA GLY A 96 -0.02 -5.14 -6.09
C GLY A 96 0.50 -4.24 -7.20
N PRO A 97 -0.20 -3.12 -7.45
CA PRO A 97 0.21 -2.12 -8.42
C PRO A 97 1.53 -1.44 -8.04
N SER A 98 2.07 -0.67 -8.99
CA SER A 98 3.26 0.16 -8.77
C SER A 98 3.14 1.04 -7.52
N GLY A 99 4.20 1.08 -6.72
CA GLY A 99 4.26 1.85 -5.47
C GLY A 99 4.14 0.98 -4.21
N LEU A 100 3.80 -0.30 -4.35
CA LEU A 100 3.79 -1.27 -3.24
C LEU A 100 5.19 -1.44 -2.62
N ASN A 101 6.25 -1.52 -3.44
CA ASN A 101 7.62 -1.63 -2.94
C ASN A 101 8.01 -0.38 -2.14
N HIS A 102 7.61 0.80 -2.62
CA HIS A 102 7.91 2.04 -1.92
C HIS A 102 7.19 2.11 -0.56
N PHE A 103 5.92 1.73 -0.53
CA PHE A 103 5.14 1.65 0.71
C PHE A 103 5.75 0.66 1.71
N LEU A 104 6.11 -0.55 1.26
CA LEU A 104 6.70 -1.57 2.12
C LEU A 104 8.13 -1.22 2.55
N ALA A 105 8.90 -0.51 1.72
CA ALA A 105 10.22 0.00 2.10
C ALA A 105 10.12 0.96 3.30
N TRP A 106 9.12 1.84 3.31
CA TRP A 106 8.85 2.69 4.48
C TRP A 106 8.38 1.86 5.69
N ALA A 107 7.52 0.88 5.44
CA ALA A 107 6.96 0.01 6.47
C ALA A 107 8.00 -0.90 7.15
N ARG A 108 9.15 -1.16 6.53
CA ARG A 108 10.19 -2.07 7.01
C ARG A 108 10.70 -1.75 8.42
N THR A 109 10.62 -0.49 8.85
CA THR A 109 11.08 -0.08 10.18
C THR A 109 10.17 -0.56 11.32
N TYR A 110 8.90 -0.84 11.03
CA TYR A 110 7.92 -1.27 12.05
C TYR A 110 7.20 -2.59 11.71
N VAL A 111 7.22 -3.02 10.45
CA VAL A 111 6.70 -4.31 9.99
C VAL A 111 7.89 -5.27 9.83
N PHE A 112 8.33 -5.84 10.95
CA PHE A 112 9.47 -6.75 10.96
C PHE A 112 9.27 -7.94 11.89
N ARG A 113 9.53 -9.13 11.35
CA ARG A 113 9.46 -10.42 12.03
C ARG A 113 10.54 -11.33 11.45
N ASP A 114 11.43 -11.82 12.31
CA ASP A 114 12.62 -12.59 11.90
C ASP A 114 12.31 -13.89 11.14
N TRP A 115 11.14 -14.45 11.38
CA TRP A 115 10.77 -15.79 10.95
C TRP A 115 9.74 -15.78 9.81
N MET A 116 9.26 -14.60 9.39
CA MET A 116 8.31 -14.43 8.29
C MET A 116 8.97 -13.70 7.11
N SER A 117 8.89 -14.27 5.90
CA SER A 117 9.32 -13.63 4.66
C SER A 117 8.12 -13.12 3.85
N ALA A 118 8.17 -11.87 3.41
CA ALA A 118 7.16 -11.29 2.52
C ALA A 118 7.75 -11.11 1.11
N ASN A 119 7.26 -11.87 0.13
CA ASN A 119 7.67 -11.75 -1.27
C ASN A 119 6.82 -10.70 -1.96
N ILE A 120 7.43 -9.63 -2.44
CA ILE A 120 6.71 -8.48 -2.99
C ILE A 120 6.82 -8.52 -4.51
N THR A 121 5.68 -8.57 -5.20
CA THR A 121 5.63 -8.51 -6.67
C THR A 121 4.82 -7.29 -7.09
N GLU A 122 5.52 -6.31 -7.68
CA GLU A 122 4.87 -5.17 -8.30
C GLU A 122 4.42 -5.52 -9.71
N VAL A 123 3.13 -5.33 -9.97
CA VAL A 123 2.50 -5.51 -11.27
C VAL A 123 2.39 -4.13 -11.91
N THR A 124 3.25 -3.87 -12.89
CA THR A 124 3.25 -2.60 -13.62
C THR A 124 2.53 -2.76 -14.93
N HIS A 125 1.28 -2.28 -14.98
CA HIS A 125 0.52 -1.88 -16.17
C HIS A 125 0.95 -2.52 -17.51
N THR A 126 0.77 -3.83 -17.62
CA THR A 126 1.06 -4.62 -18.82
C THR A 126 -0.24 -4.78 -19.61
N GLN A 127 -0.15 -4.47 -20.89
CA GLN A 127 -1.29 -4.39 -21.81
C GLN A 127 -2.05 -5.72 -21.85
N GLY A 128 -3.36 -5.72 -21.55
CA GLY A 128 -4.24 -6.89 -21.67
C GLY A 128 -4.42 -7.70 -20.38
N PHE A 129 -4.77 -8.98 -20.53
CA PHE A 129 -4.89 -9.94 -19.43
C PHE A 129 -3.55 -10.64 -19.23
N GLU A 130 -2.82 -10.27 -18.18
CA GLU A 130 -1.58 -10.96 -17.82
C GLU A 130 -1.80 -11.85 -16.59
N LYS A 131 -1.22 -13.05 -16.64
CA LYS A 131 -1.19 -13.96 -15.49
C LYS A 131 -0.15 -13.45 -14.49
N VAL A 132 -0.62 -12.95 -13.37
CA VAL A 132 0.19 -12.34 -12.30
C VAL A 132 0.62 -13.37 -11.26
N TYR A 133 -0.25 -14.34 -10.98
CA TYR A 133 0.01 -15.36 -9.97
C TYR A 133 -0.54 -16.70 -10.42
N GLU A 134 0.22 -17.75 -10.15
CA GLU A 134 -0.21 -19.13 -10.36
C GLU A 134 0.17 -19.96 -9.14
N ASP A 135 -0.84 -20.62 -8.60
CA ASP A 135 -0.69 -21.63 -7.56
C ASP A 135 -1.55 -22.85 -7.92
N THR A 136 -1.44 -23.89 -7.09
CA THR A 136 -2.19 -25.15 -7.20
C THR A 136 -3.71 -24.91 -7.14
N PHE A 137 -4.15 -23.90 -6.38
CA PHE A 137 -5.58 -23.64 -6.15
C PHE A 137 -6.15 -22.50 -7.00
N ILE A 138 -5.35 -21.48 -7.33
CA ILE A 138 -5.82 -20.29 -8.05
C ILE A 138 -4.86 -19.83 -9.13
N ARG A 139 -5.43 -19.22 -10.18
CA ARG A 139 -4.71 -18.44 -11.18
C ARG A 139 -5.28 -17.03 -11.18
N VAL A 140 -4.43 -16.04 -10.94
CA VAL A 140 -4.85 -14.64 -10.87
C VAL A 140 -4.34 -13.92 -12.11
N TYR A 141 -5.28 -13.32 -12.82
CA TYR A 141 -5.00 -12.47 -13.97
C TYR A 141 -5.28 -11.02 -13.58
N ALA A 142 -4.31 -10.14 -13.80
CA ALA A 142 -4.54 -8.71 -13.68
C ALA A 142 -4.90 -8.14 -15.05
N PHE A 143 -5.78 -7.16 -15.05
CA PHE A 143 -6.11 -6.36 -16.21
C PHE A 143 -6.22 -4.89 -15.77
N PRO A 144 -5.72 -3.94 -16.57
CA PRO A 144 -5.83 -2.53 -16.24
C PRO A 144 -7.28 -2.06 -16.36
N MET A 145 -7.78 -1.41 -15.30
CA MET A 145 -9.08 -0.76 -15.31
C MET A 145 -8.88 0.75 -15.28
N SER A 146 -9.24 1.44 -16.36
CA SER A 146 -9.26 2.90 -16.39
C SER A 146 -10.49 3.42 -15.64
N PRO A 147 -10.37 4.50 -14.85
CA PRO A 147 -11.53 5.14 -14.25
C PRO A 147 -12.49 5.56 -15.36
N GLN A 148 -13.72 5.06 -15.31
CA GLN A 148 -14.78 5.56 -16.16
C GLN A 148 -15.16 6.93 -15.60
N VAL A 149 -14.55 7.99 -16.13
CA VAL A 149 -15.03 9.35 -15.87
C VAL A 149 -16.45 9.39 -16.44
N PRO A 150 -17.50 9.65 -15.64
CA PRO A 150 -18.81 9.91 -16.21
C PRO A 150 -18.67 11.18 -17.04
N GLU A 151 -18.61 11.04 -18.36
CA GLU A 151 -18.71 12.17 -19.27
C GLU A 151 -20.04 12.87 -18.98
N GLY A 152 -19.99 14.10 -18.47
CA GLY A 152 -21.16 15.00 -18.50
C GLY A 152 -21.81 15.40 -17.18
N ILE A 153 -21.07 15.57 -16.07
CA ILE A 153 -21.57 16.43 -14.98
C ILE A 153 -20.54 17.53 -14.70
N SER A 154 -20.54 18.55 -15.55
CA SER A 154 -20.00 19.86 -15.19
C SER A 154 -20.92 20.49 -14.14
N ILE A 155 -20.75 20.15 -12.86
CA ILE A 155 -21.28 21.00 -11.80
C ILE A 155 -20.42 22.28 -11.85
N PRO A 156 -21.00 23.46 -12.18
CA PRO A 156 -20.27 24.70 -12.01
C PRO A 156 -20.06 24.86 -10.50
N VAL A 157 -18.88 24.48 -10.00
CA VAL A 157 -18.45 24.90 -8.68
C VAL A 157 -18.26 26.40 -8.77
N LYS A 158 -19.33 27.14 -8.50
CA LYS A 158 -19.32 28.58 -8.31
C LYS A 158 -18.57 28.84 -7.00
N ARG A 159 -17.24 28.75 -7.05
CA ARG A 159 -16.38 29.29 -6.00
C ARG A 159 -16.69 30.78 -5.98
N LYS A 160 -17.55 31.22 -5.05
CA LYS A 160 -17.54 32.61 -4.60
C LYS A 160 -16.16 32.81 -3.99
N ALA A 161 -15.21 33.31 -4.79
CA ALA A 161 -14.02 33.93 -4.26
C ALA A 161 -14.52 35.16 -3.48
N SER A 162 -14.70 35.01 -2.17
CA SER A 162 -14.68 36.16 -1.28
C SER A 162 -13.24 36.66 -1.27
N GLU A 163 -12.98 37.72 -2.04
CA GLU A 163 -11.83 38.59 -1.78
C GLU A 163 -11.95 39.07 -0.33
N GLY A 164 -11.10 38.52 0.53
CA GLY A 164 -11.11 38.88 1.95
C GLY A 164 -9.98 38.21 2.71
N SER A 165 -8.85 38.91 2.83
CA SER A 165 -7.76 38.74 3.82
C SER A 165 -6.97 37.43 3.73
N LEU A 166 -5.65 37.39 3.56
CA LEU A 166 -4.62 38.09 4.32
C LEU A 166 -3.39 38.29 3.40
N ARG A 167 -3.05 39.56 3.12
CA ARG A 167 -1.73 39.89 2.58
C ARG A 167 -0.72 39.74 3.72
N SER A 168 0.12 38.72 3.69
CA SER A 168 1.31 38.67 4.54
C SER A 168 2.27 39.75 4.07
N SER A 169 2.26 40.91 4.73
CA SER A 169 3.26 41.95 4.54
C SER A 169 4.58 41.50 5.18
N SER A 170 5.44 40.83 4.42
CA SER A 170 6.84 40.68 4.80
C SER A 170 7.52 42.06 4.73
N PRO A 171 8.09 42.60 5.82
CA PRO A 171 8.83 43.84 5.75
C PRO A 171 10.09 43.66 4.91
N LYS A 172 10.21 44.47 3.86
CA LYS A 172 11.40 44.60 3.00
C LYS A 172 12.53 45.12 3.89
N ARG A 173 13.54 44.28 4.16
CA ARG A 173 14.77 44.66 4.87
C ARG A 173 15.45 45.75 4.03
N LEU A 174 15.38 47.00 4.49
CA LEU A 174 16.07 48.13 3.89
C LEU A 174 17.57 47.94 4.09
N ILE A 175 18.30 47.92 2.97
CA ILE A 175 19.75 48.03 2.93
C ILE A 175 20.08 49.44 3.43
N ARG A 176 20.82 49.54 4.53
CA ARG A 176 21.52 50.77 4.94
C ARG A 176 22.97 50.59 4.53
N ASP A 177 23.34 51.32 3.47
CA ASP A 177 24.73 51.68 3.24
C ASP A 177 25.07 52.80 4.22
N ASP A 178 26.08 52.60 5.06
CA ASP A 178 27.02 53.65 5.41
C ASP A 178 28.31 53.06 5.98
N SER A 179 29.39 53.72 5.63
CA SER A 179 30.79 53.32 5.67
C SER A 179 31.46 53.39 7.05
N ASP A 180 32.59 52.65 7.12
CA ASP A 180 33.77 52.83 7.96
C ASP A 180 33.88 52.18 9.35
N ALA A 181 35.01 51.45 9.45
CA ALA A 181 35.87 51.20 10.62
C ALA A 181 35.94 49.76 11.18
N ALA A 182 37.06 49.12 10.80
CA ALA A 182 37.95 48.30 11.64
C ALA A 182 37.60 46.84 12.00
N SER A 183 38.44 45.95 11.45
CA SER A 183 39.14 44.84 12.12
C SER A 183 38.33 43.67 12.68
N GLY A 184 38.52 42.48 12.08
CA GLY A 184 38.27 41.21 12.77
C GLY A 184 38.17 40.00 11.86
N SER A 185 39.29 39.31 11.67
CA SER A 185 39.43 38.00 11.03
C SER A 185 38.49 36.92 11.58
N ASN A 186 37.77 36.19 10.72
CA ASN A 186 37.60 34.73 10.83
C ASN A 186 36.86 34.14 9.62
N GLN A 187 37.62 33.58 8.67
CA GLN A 187 37.11 32.61 7.72
C GLN A 187 36.86 31.28 8.45
N ARG A 188 35.63 30.79 8.44
CA ARG A 188 35.36 29.36 8.60
C ARG A 188 34.49 28.87 7.45
N GLN A 189 35.17 28.17 6.54
CA GLN A 189 34.59 27.32 5.51
C GLN A 189 33.78 26.20 6.18
N TYR A 190 32.57 25.94 5.69
CA TYR A 190 31.83 24.71 6.00
C TYR A 190 31.89 23.81 4.76
N THR A 191 32.87 22.91 4.76
CA THR A 191 32.90 21.77 3.85
C THR A 191 31.93 20.70 4.35
N ARG A 192 31.21 20.12 3.39
CA ARG A 192 30.40 18.92 3.55
C ARG A 192 31.31 17.74 3.91
N ASP A 193 30.96 17.00 4.95
CA ASP A 193 31.47 15.65 5.14
C ASP A 193 30.33 14.65 5.36
N LEU A 194 30.41 13.64 4.51
CA LEU A 194 29.71 12.37 4.44
C LEU A 194 30.43 11.41 5.42
N LEU A 195 29.76 10.80 6.39
CA LEU A 195 29.98 9.39 6.79
C LEU A 195 29.13 8.95 8.01
N LEU A 196 28.74 7.66 7.91
CA LEU A 196 28.11 6.72 8.85
C LEU A 196 26.61 6.89 9.14
#